data_AF-A0A013UCH9-F1
#
_entry.id   AF-A0A013UCH9-F1
#
_cell.length_a   1.000
_cell.length_b   1.000
_cell.length_c   1.000
_cell.angle_alpha   90.00
_cell.angle_beta   90.00
_cell.angle_gamma   90.00
#
_symmetry.space_group_name_H-M   'P 1'
#
loop_
_entity.id
_entity.type
_entity.pdbx_description
1 polymer ?
#
loop_
_entity_poly.entity_id
_entity_poly.type
_entity_poly.pdbx_seq_one_letter_code
_entity_poly.pdbx_strand_id
1 'polypeptide(L)'
;MNLALFDFDGTITHSDTFSLFLKFSLNKKTQILGGIRLAPYIAGYKLGWVTDKTIRTKLCQVGYVGYDADSLKYMGQEFAKNVLPTCV
;
A
#
# COMPACT_ATOMS: atom_id res chain seq x y z
N MET A 1 2.52 34.51 7.95
CA MET A 1 2.91 33.34 7.14
C MET A 1 1.80 32.31 7.29
N ASN A 2 1.15 31.92 6.19
CA ASN A 2 0.02 30.99 6.24
C ASN A 2 0.49 29.63 5.73
N LEU A 3 0.34 28.60 6.56
CA LEU A 3 0.65 27.21 6.25
C LEU A 3 -0.67 26.42 6.20
N ALA A 4 -0.87 25.68 5.12
CA ALA A 4 -1.96 24.71 5.01
C ALA A 4 -1.36 23.32 4.82
N LEU A 5 -1.85 22.35 5.59
CA LEU A 5 -1.43 20.95 5.54
C LEU A 5 -2.66 20.12 5.16
N PHE A 6 -2.48 19.26 4.16
CA PHE A 6 -3.52 18.35 3.69
C PHE A 6 -3.00 16.93 3.87
N ASP A 7 -3.84 16.09 4.47
CA ASP A 7 -3.64 14.66 4.36
C ASP A 7 -3.94 14.21 2.92
N PHE A 8 -3.48 13.02 2.55
CA PHE A 8 -3.65 12.51 1.20
C PHE A 8 -4.90 11.63 1.09
N ASP A 9 -4.87 10.46 1.71
CA ASP A 9 -5.96 9.49 1.64
C ASP A 9 -7.15 9.93 2.52
N GLY A 10 -8.36 9.93 1.95
CA GLY A 10 -9.56 10.40 2.62
C GLY A 10 -9.71 11.92 2.70
N THR A 11 -8.73 12.69 2.19
CA THR A 11 -8.78 14.15 2.08
C THR A 11 -8.65 14.61 0.63
N ILE A 12 -7.54 14.28 -0.05
CA ILE A 12 -7.34 14.57 -1.47
C ILE A 12 -7.90 13.43 -2.32
N THR A 13 -7.74 12.18 -1.88
CA THR A 13 -8.29 11.00 -2.56
C THR A 13 -9.48 10.43 -1.77
N HIS A 14 -10.37 9.73 -2.46
CA HIS A 14 -11.52 9.04 -1.88
C HIS A 14 -11.23 7.56 -1.56
N SER A 15 -9.96 7.11 -1.61
CA SER A 15 -9.58 5.69 -1.51
C SER A 15 -8.26 5.49 -0.76
N ASP A 16 -8.05 4.31 -0.17
CA ASP A 16 -6.76 3.90 0.41
C ASP A 16 -5.77 3.55 -0.72
N THR A 17 -4.96 4.54 -1.10
CA THR A 17 -4.05 4.43 -2.25
C THR A 17 -2.92 3.44 -2.02
N PHE A 18 -2.56 3.17 -0.76
CA PHE A 18 -1.56 2.15 -0.42
C PHE A 18 -2.01 0.73 -0.76
N SER A 19 -3.22 0.35 -0.37
CA SER A 19 -3.76 -0.97 -0.72
C SER A 19 -3.93 -1.12 -2.23
N LEU A 20 -4.31 -0.05 -2.93
CA LEU A 20 -4.36 -0.04 -4.39
C LEU A 20 -2.97 -0.21 -4.99
N PHE A 21 -1.95 0.47 -4.46
CA PHE A 21 -0.58 0.35 -4.94
C PHE A 21 -0.03 -1.05 -4.75
N LEU A 22 -0.29 -1.70 -3.60
CA LEU A 22 0.09 -3.11 -3.39
C LEU A 22 -0.55 -4.04 -4.42
N LYS A 23 -1.85 -3.85 -4.74
CA LYS A 23 -2.54 -4.65 -5.76
C LYS A 23 -2.03 -4.39 -7.17
N PHE A 24 -1.64 -3.16 -7.47
CA PHE A 24 -1.10 -2.74 -8.77
C PHE A 24 0.32 -3.27 -8.99
N SER A 25 1.20 -3.12 -8.00
CA SER A 25 2.63 -3.38 -8.13
C SER A 25 3.01 -4.84 -7.91
N LEU A 26 2.25 -5.60 -7.12
CA LEU A 26 2.57 -6.99 -6.83
C LEU A 26 1.93 -7.93 -7.86
N ASN A 27 2.69 -8.93 -8.32
CA ASN A 27 2.12 -10.02 -9.11
C ASN A 27 1.12 -10.85 -8.28
N LYS A 28 0.17 -11.51 -8.96
CA LYS A 28 -0.92 -12.29 -8.31
C LYS A 28 -0.41 -13.38 -7.36
N LYS A 29 0.72 -14.04 -7.70
CA LYS A 29 1.29 -15.10 -6.86
C LYS A 29 1.77 -14.53 -5.52
N THR A 30 2.46 -13.40 -5.54
CA THR A 30 2.90 -12.69 -4.33
C THR A 30 1.72 -12.20 -3.51
N GLN A 31 0.67 -11.68 -4.14
CA GLN A 31 -0.55 -11.26 -3.43
C GLN A 31 -1.21 -12.41 -2.67
N ILE A 32 -1.37 -13.58 -3.32
CA ILE A 32 -2.01 -14.74 -2.70
C ILE A 32 -1.12 -15.31 -1.58
N LEU A 33 0.14 -15.62 -1.88
CA LEU A 33 1.04 -16.25 -0.92
C LEU A 33 1.37 -15.31 0.25
N GLY A 34 1.59 -14.03 -0.03
CA GLY A 34 1.80 -13.00 0.98
C GLY A 34 0.56 -12.78 1.84
N GLY A 35 -0.63 -12.77 1.24
CA GLY A 35 -1.91 -12.68 1.93
C GLY A 35 -2.14 -13.84 2.91
N ILE A 36 -1.87 -15.09 2.47
CA ILE A 36 -1.94 -16.27 3.35
C ILE A 36 -0.93 -16.14 4.49
N ARG A 37 0.32 -15.78 4.18
CA ARG A 37 1.39 -15.63 5.19
C ARG A 37 1.07 -14.54 6.23
N LEU A 38 0.41 -13.46 5.81
CA LEU A 38 0.07 -12.33 6.66
C LEU A 38 -1.34 -12.39 7.25
N ALA A 39 -2.11 -13.45 6.98
CA ALA A 39 -3.49 -13.58 7.44
C ALA A 39 -3.65 -13.34 8.96
N PRO A 40 -2.78 -13.86 9.86
CA PRO A 40 -2.88 -13.57 11.29
C PRO A 40 -2.68 -12.09 11.63
N TYR A 41 -1.76 -11.40 10.95
CA TYR A 41 -1.52 -9.97 11.14
C TYR A 41 -2.68 -9.13 10.61
N ILE A 42 -3.26 -9.50 9.46
CA ILE A 42 -4.43 -8.84 8.89
C ILE A 42 -5.64 -9.01 9.83
N ALA A 43 -5.84 -10.21 10.37
CA ALA A 43 -6.88 -10.47 11.36
C ALA A 43 -6.66 -9.63 12.63
N GLY A 44 -5.44 -9.62 13.17
CA GLY A 44 -5.08 -8.79 14.32
C GLY A 44 -5.28 -7.29 14.07
N TYR A 45 -5.01 -6.80 12.86
CA TYR A 45 -5.26 -5.41 12.48
C TYR A 45 -6.76 -5.09 12.50
N LYS A 46 -7.59 -5.96 11.91
CA LYS A 46 -9.05 -5.81 11.92
C LYS A 46 -9.66 -5.87 13.33
N LEU A 47 -9.02 -6.60 14.25
CA LEU A 47 -9.42 -6.69 15.66
C LEU A 47 -8.85 -5.55 16.52
N GLY A 48 -8.06 -4.63 15.95
CA GLY A 48 -7.44 -3.51 16.66
C GLY A 48 -6.22 -3.88 17.51
N TRP A 49 -5.73 -5.12 17.43
CA TRP A 49 -4.54 -5.59 18.18
C TRP A 49 -3.22 -5.25 17.49
N VAL A 50 -3.24 -5.07 16.17
CA VAL A 50 -2.08 -4.70 15.36
C VAL A 50 -2.27 -3.28 14.87
N THR A 51 -1.23 -2.45 14.95
CA THR A 51 -1.30 -1.05 14.48
C THR A 51 -1.16 -0.95 12.97
N ASP A 52 -1.69 0.13 12.38
CA ASP A 52 -1.56 0.43 10.94
C ASP A 52 -0.08 0.41 10.48
N LYS A 53 0.80 1.09 11.22
CA LYS A 53 2.25 1.06 10.96
C LYS A 53 2.82 -0.36 10.90
N THR A 54 2.39 -1.23 11.82
CA THR A 54 2.90 -2.62 11.90
C THR A 54 2.43 -3.42 10.70
N ILE A 55 1.14 -3.35 10.35
CA ILE A 55 0.62 -4.11 9.20
C ILE A 55 1.22 -3.61 7.88
N ARG A 56 1.36 -2.30 7.67
CA ARG A 56 2.01 -1.73 6.46
C ARG A 56 3.46 -2.17 6.34
N THR A 57 4.20 -2.15 7.45
CA THR A 57 5.58 -2.64 7.48
C THR A 57 5.65 -4.12 7.08
N LYS A 58 4.77 -4.97 7.63
CA LYS A 58 4.72 -6.39 7.30
C LYS A 58 4.31 -6.65 5.85
N LEU A 59 3.35 -5.89 5.32
CA LEU A 59 2.94 -5.96 3.93
C LEU A 59 4.10 -5.64 2.99
N CYS A 60 4.86 -4.56 3.24
CA CYS A 60 6.04 -4.24 2.44
C CYS A 60 7.15 -5.30 2.58
N GLN A 61 7.43 -5.74 3.80
CA GLN A 61 8.46 -6.76 4.08
C GLN A 61 8.18 -8.09 3.42
N VAL A 62 6.92 -8.47 3.21
CA VAL A 62 6.55 -9.73 2.54
C VAL A 62 6.33 -9.53 1.04
N GLY A 63 5.70 -8.42 0.65
CA GLY A 63 5.34 -8.14 -0.74
C GLY A 63 6.55 -7.84 -1.63
N TYR A 64 7.54 -7.13 -1.10
CA TYR A 64 8.66 -6.62 -1.89
C TYR A 64 10.00 -7.31 -1.59
N VAL A 65 9.99 -8.51 -1.00
CA VAL A 65 11.23 -9.30 -0.83
C VAL A 65 11.86 -9.52 -2.20
N GLY A 66 13.11 -9.08 -2.37
CA GLY A 66 13.87 -9.25 -3.60
C GLY A 66 13.45 -8.33 -4.75
N TYR A 67 12.60 -7.33 -4.50
CA TYR A 67 12.31 -6.29 -5.49
C TYR A 67 13.48 -5.31 -5.56
N ASP A 68 13.83 -4.94 -6.79
CA ASP A 68 14.72 -3.83 -7.05
C ASP A 68 14.02 -2.49 -6.79
N ALA A 69 14.75 -1.55 -6.19
CA ALA A 69 14.20 -0.26 -5.77
C ALA A 69 13.82 0.63 -6.96
N ASP A 70 14.62 0.62 -8.03
CA ASP A 70 14.34 1.41 -9.23
C ASP A 70 13.10 0.88 -9.96
N SER A 71 12.95 -0.43 -10.01
CA SER A 71 11.75 -1.09 -10.52
C SER A 71 10.49 -0.67 -9.74
N LEU A 72 10.57 -0.62 -8.41
CA LEU A 72 9.45 -0.17 -7.56
C LEU A 72 9.15 1.32 -7.77
N LYS A 73 10.17 2.15 -7.95
CA LYS A 73 10.02 3.58 -8.26
C LYS A 73 9.33 3.79 -9.61
N TYR A 74 9.71 3.03 -10.63
CA TYR A 74 9.05 3.05 -11.93
C TYR A 74 7.57 2.66 -11.81
N MET A 75 7.25 1.58 -11.08
CA MET A 75 5.85 1.22 -10.81
C MET A 75 5.10 2.33 -10.06
N GLY A 76 5.76 3.06 -9.16
CA GLY A 76 5.20 4.23 -8.49
C GLY A 76 4.83 5.34 -9.47
N GLN A 77 5.68 5.62 -10.46
CA GLN A 77 5.39 6.60 -11.52
C GLN A 77 4.20 6.17 -12.38
N GLU A 78 4.16 4.90 -12.79
CA GLU A 78 3.05 4.35 -13.57
C GLU A 78 1.74 4.36 -12.78
N PHE A 79 1.77 4.06 -11.49
CA PHE A 79 0.60 4.15 -10.61
C PHE A 79 0.11 5.60 -10.47
N ALA A 80 1.03 6.54 -10.29
CA ALA A 80 0.70 7.97 -10.17
C ALA A 80 0.07 8.52 -11.46
N LYS A 81 0.54 8.07 -12.62
CA LYS A 81 0.02 8.51 -13.92
C LYS A 81 -1.33 7.88 -14.25
N ASN A 82 -1.52 6.60 -13.96
CA ASN A 82 -2.62 5.82 -14.52
C ASN A 82 -3.71 5.45 -13.49
N VAL A 83 -3.40 5.44 -12.19
CA VAL A 83 -4.34 4.99 -11.13
C VAL A 83 -4.76 6.11 -10.19
N LEU A 84 -3.83 6.96 -9.73
CA LEU A 84 -4.19 8.07 -8.84
C LEU A 84 -5.28 9.00 -9.40
N PRO A 85 -5.32 9.34 -10.70
CA PRO A 85 -6.39 10.20 -11.25
C PRO A 85 -7.80 9.61 -11.12
N THR A 86 -7.94 8.29 -10.93
CA THR A 86 -9.24 7.65 -10.72
C THR A 86 -9.65 7.62 -9.25
N CYS A 87 -8.80 8.13 -8.35
CA CYS A 87 -8.99 8.09 -6.91
C CYS A 87 -9.25 9.48 -6.30
N VAL A 88 -9.05 10.56 -7.06
CA VAL A 88 -9.29 11.96 -6.68
C VAL A 88 -10.72 12.36 -7.00
#